data_AF-A0A6N7A852-F1
#
_entry.id   AF-A0A6N7A852-F1
#
_cell.length_a   1.000
_cell.length_b   1.000
_cell.length_c   1.000
_cell.angle_alpha   90.00
_cell.angle_beta   90.00
_cell.angle_gamma   90.00
#
_symmetry.space_group_name_H-M   'P 1'
#
loop_
_entity.id
_entity.type
_entity.pdbx_description
1 polymer ?
#
loop_
_entity_poly.entity_id
_entity_poly.type
_entity_poly.pdbx_seq_one_letter_code
_entity_poly.pdbx_strand_id
1 'polypeptide(L)'
;MTRRRWFWFLLLNVLVSATVTGLILFFYDRSLRVDCLPAAPVPTPAASPVTADLDILSVVGAGTVSSEIVVIRNNGAESLLLTGWTLRDGEGSIFTFPLFSLPAGATVRIHTAAGTDSASDLYWGRSAPVWQAGEPSALYDPGGTARAFYRVP
;
A
#
# COMPACT_ATOMS: atom_id res chain seq x y z
N MET A 1 -27.09 38.59 26.32
CA MET A 1 -25.68 38.19 26.26
C MET A 1 -25.14 38.35 24.84
N THR A 2 -24.43 39.46 24.63
CA THR A 2 -23.40 39.80 23.62
C THR A 2 -23.34 39.05 22.27
N ARG A 3 -24.05 39.57 21.25
CA ARG A 3 -23.86 39.25 19.80
C ARG A 3 -22.39 39.33 19.34
N ARG A 4 -21.60 40.18 20.01
CA ARG A 4 -20.16 40.35 19.79
C ARG A 4 -19.35 39.06 20.08
N ARG A 5 -19.78 38.22 21.03
CA ARG A 5 -19.13 36.93 21.32
C ARG A 5 -19.42 35.90 20.22
N TRP A 6 -20.65 35.86 19.72
CA TRP A 6 -21.07 34.98 18.62
C TRP A 6 -20.30 35.24 17.33
N PHE A 7 -20.05 36.51 17.02
CA PHE A 7 -19.21 36.88 15.87
C PHE A 7 -17.79 36.30 15.97
N TRP A 8 -17.16 36.39 17.15
CA TRP A 8 -15.84 35.79 17.40
C TRP A 8 -15.86 34.25 17.31
N PHE A 9 -16.92 33.59 17.77
CA PHE A 9 -17.06 32.14 17.62
C PHE A 9 -17.21 31.71 16.15
N LEU A 10 -17.95 32.46 15.34
CA LEU A 10 -18.08 32.19 13.90
C LEU A 10 -16.75 32.39 13.17
N LEU A 11 -16.03 33.48 13.47
CA LEU A 11 -14.69 33.70 12.92
C LEU A 11 -13.71 32.60 13.31
N LEU A 12 -13.75 32.13 14.55
CA LEU A 12 -12.91 31.03 15.03
C LEU A 12 -13.21 29.74 14.27
N ASN A 13 -14.48 29.39 14.07
CA ASN A 13 -14.87 28.19 13.32
C ASN A 13 -14.43 28.24 11.85
N VAL A 14 -14.59 29.40 11.21
CA VAL A 14 -14.12 29.59 9.82
C VAL A 14 -12.60 29.45 9.74
N LEU A 15 -11.87 30.01 10.69
CA LEU A 15 -10.41 29.92 10.73
C LEU A 15 -9.93 28.47 10.94
N VAL A 16 -10.55 27.74 11.87
CA VAL A 16 -10.23 26.32 12.11
C VAL A 16 -10.52 25.47 10.88
N SER A 17 -11.68 25.65 10.24
CA SER A 17 -12.06 24.92 9.03
C SER A 17 -11.13 25.22 7.85
N ALA A 18 -10.78 26.50 7.65
CA ALA A 18 -9.84 26.89 6.60
C ALA A 18 -8.43 26.32 6.85
N THR A 19 -7.99 26.25 8.10
CA THR A 19 -6.68 25.69 8.46
C THR A 19 -6.63 24.18 8.21
N VAL A 20 -7.68 23.45 8.59
CA VAL A 20 -7.79 22.00 8.36
C VAL A 20 -7.88 21.70 6.87
N THR A 21 -8.72 22.43 6.14
CA THR A 21 -8.85 22.28 4.68
C THR A 21 -7.53 22.59 3.99
N GLY A 22 -6.84 23.65 4.42
CA GLY A 22 -5.52 24.02 3.91
C GLY A 22 -4.46 22.98 4.21
N LEU A 23 -4.44 22.38 5.40
CA LEU A 23 -3.53 21.28 5.73
C LEU A 23 -3.81 20.04 4.88
N ILE A 24 -5.07 19.66 4.70
CA ILE A 24 -5.45 18.53 3.84
C ILE A 24 -4.98 18.78 2.41
N LEU A 25 -5.29 19.95 1.84
CA LEU A 25 -4.87 20.31 0.49
C LEU A 25 -3.34 20.43 0.38
N PHE A 26 -2.65 20.92 1.41
CA PHE A 26 -1.20 21.03 1.44
C PHE A 26 -0.53 19.66 1.50
N PHE A 27 -0.97 18.76 2.38
CA PHE A 27 -0.47 17.38 2.41
C PHE A 27 -0.81 16.63 1.12
N TYR A 28 -1.94 16.93 0.50
CA TYR A 28 -2.34 16.39 -0.80
C TYR A 28 -1.45 16.91 -1.95
N ASP A 29 -1.24 18.23 -2.09
CA ASP A 29 -0.38 18.83 -3.13
C ASP A 29 1.10 18.47 -2.94
N ARG A 30 1.60 18.54 -1.70
CA ARG A 30 2.99 18.20 -1.33
C ARG A 30 3.33 16.75 -1.65
N SER A 31 2.37 15.82 -1.51
CA SER A 31 2.57 14.40 -1.81
C SER A 31 2.40 14.05 -3.29
N LEU A 32 1.94 14.97 -4.13
CA LEU A 32 1.67 14.76 -5.57
C LEU A 32 2.63 15.51 -6.50
N ARG A 33 3.66 16.19 -5.98
CA ARG A 33 4.69 16.78 -6.83
C ARG A 33 5.61 15.68 -7.37
N VAL A 34 5.32 15.23 -8.58
CA VAL A 34 6.28 14.49 -9.40
C VAL A 34 7.28 15.52 -9.93
N ASP A 35 8.47 15.54 -9.34
CA ASP A 35 9.58 16.33 -9.87
C ASP A 35 9.98 15.76 -11.24
N CYS A 36 9.50 16.38 -12.32
CA CYS A 36 9.95 16.03 -13.66
C CYS A 36 11.27 16.75 -13.92
N LEU A 37 12.38 16.08 -13.61
CA LEU A 37 13.72 16.53 -14.00
C LEU A 37 13.93 16.26 -15.51
N PRO A 38 14.67 17.12 -16.22
CA PRO A 38 14.99 16.90 -17.62
C PRO A 38 15.77 15.59 -17.80
N ALA A 39 15.34 14.75 -18.74
CA ALA A 39 16.00 13.49 -19.04
C ALA A 39 17.42 13.70 -19.57
N ALA A 40 18.43 13.22 -18.84
CA ALA A 40 19.74 12.94 -19.42
C ALA A 40 19.62 11.76 -20.40
N PRO A 41 20.42 11.68 -21.49
CA PRO A 41 20.40 10.52 -22.38
C PRO A 41 20.96 9.30 -21.63
N VAL A 42 20.08 8.38 -21.26
CA VAL A 42 20.43 7.12 -20.59
C VAL A 42 20.79 6.07 -21.65
N PRO A 43 21.88 5.27 -21.49
CA PRO A 43 22.09 4.10 -22.33
C PRO A 43 20.92 3.14 -22.15
N THR A 44 20.36 2.65 -23.26
CA THR A 44 19.19 1.75 -23.32
C THR A 44 19.29 0.62 -22.27
N PRO A 45 18.47 0.62 -21.22
CA PRO A 45 18.31 -0.54 -20.37
C PRO A 45 17.56 -1.61 -21.15
N ALA A 46 18.05 -2.85 -21.10
CA ALA A 46 17.29 -4.02 -21.51
C ALA A 46 15.91 -3.97 -20.84
N ALA A 47 14.85 -4.21 -21.63
CA ALA A 47 13.46 -4.08 -21.22
C ALA A 47 13.20 -4.74 -19.85
N SER A 48 13.02 -3.91 -18.80
CA SER A 48 12.33 -4.34 -17.60
C SER A 48 10.90 -4.70 -18.01
N PRO A 49 10.35 -5.86 -17.60
CA PRO A 49 8.97 -6.18 -17.90
C PRO A 49 8.11 -5.10 -17.26
N VAL A 50 7.11 -4.63 -18.00
CA VAL A 50 6.12 -3.61 -17.62
C VAL A 50 5.64 -3.87 -16.18
N THR A 51 6.26 -3.19 -15.22
CA THR A 51 5.94 -3.29 -13.80
C THR A 51 4.51 -2.77 -13.68
N ALA A 52 3.59 -3.60 -13.21
CA ALA A 52 2.36 -3.02 -12.68
C ALA A 52 2.79 -2.07 -11.56
N ASP A 53 2.17 -0.90 -11.44
CA ASP A 53 2.49 0.06 -10.37
C ASP A 53 2.02 -0.47 -9.01
N LEU A 54 2.56 -1.60 -8.58
CA LEU A 54 2.17 -2.34 -7.40
C LEU A 54 3.45 -2.89 -6.78
N ASP A 55 3.75 -2.46 -5.57
CA ASP A 55 4.97 -2.84 -4.87
C ASP A 55 4.68 -3.48 -3.53
N ILE A 56 5.53 -4.43 -3.16
CA ILE A 56 5.61 -4.96 -1.79
C ILE A 56 6.53 -4.00 -1.03
N LEU A 57 5.97 -3.24 -0.10
CA LEU A 57 6.71 -2.23 0.67
C LEU A 57 7.59 -2.85 1.74
N SER A 58 7.04 -3.81 2.49
CA SER A 58 7.72 -4.40 3.63
C SER A 58 7.11 -5.71 4.08
N VAL A 59 7.96 -6.58 4.61
CA VAL A 59 7.55 -7.74 5.42
C VAL A 59 8.03 -7.48 6.86
N VAL A 60 7.10 -7.45 7.81
CA VAL A 60 7.34 -7.14 9.22
C VAL A 60 7.09 -8.39 10.04
N GLY A 61 7.87 -8.61 11.11
CA GLY A 61 7.62 -9.71 12.06
C GLY A 61 7.89 -11.10 11.50
N ALA A 62 8.75 -11.20 10.47
CA ALA A 62 9.19 -12.46 9.87
C ALA A 62 9.61 -13.48 10.93
N GLY A 63 9.16 -14.72 10.78
CA GLY A 63 9.42 -15.81 11.73
C GLY A 63 8.50 -15.82 12.95
N THR A 64 7.60 -14.84 13.11
CA THR A 64 6.64 -14.77 14.22
C THR A 64 5.21 -14.56 13.72
N VAL A 65 4.46 -15.66 13.57
CA VAL A 65 3.12 -15.70 12.95
C VAL A 65 2.14 -14.62 13.42
N SER A 66 2.13 -14.28 14.72
CA SER A 66 1.20 -13.31 15.30
C SER A 66 1.54 -11.85 14.98
N SER A 67 2.78 -11.56 14.58
CA SER A 67 3.25 -10.23 14.19
C SER A 67 3.62 -10.14 12.71
N GLU A 68 3.46 -11.23 11.97
CA GLU A 68 3.96 -11.36 10.61
C GLU A 68 2.98 -10.74 9.62
N ILE A 69 3.43 -9.68 8.95
CA ILE A 69 2.59 -8.84 8.09
C ILE A 69 3.35 -8.45 6.82
N VAL A 70 2.72 -8.68 5.66
CA VAL A 70 3.18 -8.17 4.38
C VAL A 70 2.38 -6.94 4.00
N VAL A 71 3.07 -5.89 3.56
CA VAL A 71 2.46 -4.62 3.19
C VAL A 71 2.62 -4.41 1.69
N ILE A 72 1.50 -4.27 0.98
CA ILE A 72 1.47 -4.08 -0.48
C ILE A 72 0.79 -2.76 -0.80
N ARG A 73 1.38 -1.98 -1.71
CA ARG A 73 0.87 -0.68 -2.11
C ARG A 73 0.64 -0.63 -3.62
N ASN A 74 -0.52 -0.10 -3.99
CA ASN A 74 -0.79 0.32 -5.37
C ASN A 74 -0.18 1.71 -5.57
N ASN A 75 0.91 1.77 -6.32
CA ASN A 75 1.57 3.00 -6.73
C ASN A 75 0.95 3.59 -8.02
N GLY A 76 -0.01 2.90 -8.62
CA GLY A 76 -0.67 3.31 -9.84
C GLY A 76 -1.67 4.44 -9.64
N ALA A 77 -2.04 5.06 -10.75
CA ALA A 77 -3.03 6.15 -10.78
C ALA A 77 -4.49 5.65 -10.70
N GLU A 78 -4.72 4.34 -10.88
CA GLU A 78 -6.06 3.74 -10.91
C GLU A 78 -6.24 2.66 -9.83
N SER A 79 -7.49 2.36 -9.51
CA SER A 79 -7.82 1.24 -8.62
C SER A 79 -7.50 -0.09 -9.30
N LEU A 80 -6.82 -0.99 -8.59
CA LEU A 80 -6.42 -2.29 -9.10
C LEU A 80 -7.24 -3.42 -8.45
N LEU A 81 -7.86 -4.26 -9.28
CA LEU A 81 -8.54 -5.46 -8.80
C LEU A 81 -7.51 -6.57 -8.57
N LEU A 82 -7.34 -6.97 -7.32
CA LEU A 82 -6.39 -8.00 -6.90
C LEU A 82 -7.02 -9.40 -6.81
N THR A 83 -8.28 -9.57 -7.18
CA THR A 83 -8.96 -10.86 -7.13
C THR A 83 -8.19 -11.96 -7.87
N GLY A 84 -7.87 -13.05 -7.17
CA GLY A 84 -7.14 -14.19 -7.75
C GLY A 84 -5.64 -13.97 -7.96
N TRP A 85 -5.11 -12.81 -7.57
CA TRP A 85 -3.66 -12.62 -7.49
C TRP A 85 -3.09 -13.53 -6.41
N THR A 86 -1.79 -13.81 -6.50
CA THR A 86 -1.12 -14.67 -5.52
C THR A 86 0.16 -14.06 -4.99
N LEU A 87 0.29 -14.04 -3.66
CA LEU A 87 1.53 -13.71 -2.96
C LEU A 87 2.23 -15.02 -2.58
N ARG A 88 3.50 -15.15 -2.93
CA ARG A 88 4.28 -16.38 -2.77
C ARG A 88 5.61 -16.10 -2.08
N ASP A 89 6.03 -17.03 -1.25
CA ASP A 89 7.38 -17.10 -0.69
C ASP A 89 8.31 -17.93 -1.60
N GLY A 90 9.54 -18.16 -1.16
CA GLY A 90 10.52 -19.03 -1.81
C GLY A 90 10.34 -20.52 -1.50
N GLU A 91 9.61 -20.86 -0.42
CA GLU A 91 9.35 -22.24 0.01
C GLU A 91 8.05 -22.86 -0.55
N GLY A 92 7.23 -22.09 -1.27
CA GLY A 92 6.02 -22.55 -1.94
C GLY A 92 4.70 -22.30 -1.19
N SER A 93 4.70 -21.50 -0.12
CA SER A 93 3.47 -20.97 0.48
C SER A 93 2.81 -19.96 -0.46
N ILE A 94 1.51 -20.12 -0.69
CA ILE A 94 0.73 -19.27 -1.58
C ILE A 94 -0.46 -18.68 -0.83
N PHE A 95 -0.55 -17.36 -0.79
CA PHE A 95 -1.75 -16.62 -0.40
C PHE A 95 -2.48 -16.17 -1.66
N THR A 96 -3.78 -16.45 -1.75
CA THR A 96 -4.61 -16.02 -2.88
C THR A 96 -5.53 -14.90 -2.41
N PHE A 97 -5.51 -13.78 -3.13
CA PHE A 97 -6.34 -12.64 -2.80
C PHE A 97 -7.81 -12.97 -3.06
N PRO A 98 -8.71 -12.69 -2.09
CA PRO A 98 -10.14 -12.79 -2.29
C PRO A 98 -10.64 -11.68 -3.22
N LEU A 99 -11.95 -11.49 -3.34
CA LEU A 99 -12.51 -10.33 -4.03
C LEU A 99 -12.05 -9.05 -3.33
N PHE A 100 -11.04 -8.40 -3.90
CA PHE A 100 -10.38 -7.27 -3.26
C PHE A 100 -9.94 -6.24 -4.31
N SER A 101 -10.27 -4.98 -4.05
CA SER A 101 -9.90 -3.84 -4.90
C SER A 101 -9.02 -2.90 -4.10
N LEU A 102 -7.82 -2.62 -4.60
CA LEU A 102 -6.87 -1.72 -3.96
C LEU A 102 -6.87 -0.37 -4.70
N PRO A 103 -7.41 0.71 -4.09
CA PRO A 103 -7.42 2.02 -4.71
C PRO A 103 -6.02 2.54 -5.06
N ALA A 104 -5.96 3.48 -5.99
CA ALA A 104 -4.74 4.20 -6.33
C ALA A 104 -4.09 4.81 -5.08
N GLY A 105 -2.79 4.60 -4.90
CA GLY A 105 -2.03 5.09 -3.76
C GLY A 105 -2.28 4.36 -2.42
N ALA A 106 -3.27 3.46 -2.35
CA ALA A 106 -3.66 2.78 -1.12
C ALA A 106 -2.77 1.57 -0.83
N THR A 107 -2.85 1.10 0.41
CA THR A 107 -2.05 -0.02 0.93
C THR A 107 -2.95 -1.08 1.55
N VAL A 108 -2.61 -2.35 1.35
CA VAL A 108 -3.22 -3.51 2.01
C VAL A 108 -2.17 -4.24 2.84
N ARG A 109 -2.59 -4.75 4.00
CA ARG A 109 -1.79 -5.52 4.94
C ARG A 109 -2.27 -6.97 4.93
N ILE A 110 -1.38 -7.91 4.70
CA ILE A 110 -1.67 -9.33 4.73
C ILE A 110 -1.02 -9.90 5.98
N HIS A 111 -1.85 -10.27 6.95
CA HIS A 111 -1.42 -10.90 8.19
C HIS A 111 -1.32 -12.41 7.96
N THR A 112 -0.22 -13.03 8.40
CA THR A 112 -0.08 -14.48 8.30
C THR A 112 -1.04 -15.22 9.25
N ALA A 113 -1.27 -14.67 10.44
CA ALA A 113 -2.18 -15.22 11.43
C ALA A 113 -3.65 -15.25 10.96
N ALA A 114 -4.48 -15.95 11.72
CA ALA A 114 -5.93 -15.89 11.57
C ALA A 114 -6.52 -14.57 12.07
N GLY A 115 -7.61 -14.17 11.43
CA GLY A 115 -8.38 -12.97 11.75
C GLY A 115 -9.54 -12.81 10.78
N THR A 116 -10.11 -11.61 10.75
CA THR A 116 -11.26 -11.30 9.91
C THR A 116 -10.88 -10.24 8.89
N ASP A 117 -11.05 -10.57 7.61
CA ASP A 117 -10.74 -9.65 6.51
C ASP A 117 -11.51 -8.33 6.61
N SER A 118 -10.86 -7.26 6.18
CA SER A 118 -11.38 -5.90 6.09
C SER A 118 -10.91 -5.22 4.81
N ALA A 119 -11.27 -3.95 4.64
CA ALA A 119 -10.89 -3.16 3.46
C ALA A 119 -9.37 -2.90 3.35
N SER A 120 -8.62 -3.01 4.44
CA SER A 120 -7.17 -2.73 4.49
C SER A 120 -6.34 -3.89 5.02
N ASP A 121 -6.96 -4.86 5.68
CA ASP A 121 -6.28 -5.95 6.36
C ASP A 121 -6.90 -7.28 5.92
N LEU A 122 -6.06 -8.17 5.40
CA LEU A 122 -6.41 -9.52 4.99
C LEU A 122 -5.68 -10.52 5.87
N TYR A 123 -6.28 -11.68 6.11
CA TYR A 123 -5.74 -12.69 7.01
C TYR A 123 -5.57 -14.03 6.29
N TRP A 124 -4.37 -14.59 6.35
CA TRP A 124 -4.05 -15.87 5.71
C TRP A 124 -4.57 -17.07 6.54
N GLY A 125 -4.80 -16.91 7.84
CA GLY A 125 -5.32 -18.02 8.66
C GLY A 125 -4.31 -19.11 8.96
N ARG A 126 -3.01 -18.82 8.86
CA ARG A 126 -1.96 -19.79 9.19
C ARG A 126 -1.68 -19.81 10.69
N SER A 127 -1.27 -20.98 11.18
CA SER A 127 -0.80 -21.21 12.55
C SER A 127 0.73 -21.22 12.67
N ALA A 128 1.45 -21.17 11.55
CA ALA A 128 2.90 -21.14 11.46
C ALA A 128 3.35 -19.90 10.66
N PRO A 129 4.53 -19.34 10.95
CA PRO A 129 5.08 -18.24 10.17
C PRO A 129 5.38 -18.72 8.74
N VAL A 130 5.30 -17.80 7.80
CA VAL A 130 5.59 -18.05 6.38
C VAL A 130 6.89 -17.39 5.97
N TRP A 131 7.19 -16.19 6.48
CA TRP A 131 8.29 -15.39 5.97
C TRP A 131 9.56 -15.57 6.79
N GLN A 132 10.69 -15.78 6.12
CA GLN A 132 12.02 -15.81 6.73
C GLN A 132 12.91 -14.69 6.21
N ALA A 133 13.81 -14.20 7.07
CA ALA A 133 14.81 -13.19 6.68
C ALA A 133 15.70 -13.72 5.54
N GLY A 134 15.88 -12.90 4.50
CA GLY A 134 16.66 -13.25 3.32
C GLY A 134 15.92 -14.09 2.27
N GLU A 135 14.65 -14.41 2.47
CA GLU A 135 13.84 -15.16 1.50
C GLU A 135 13.23 -14.23 0.42
N PRO A 136 13.08 -14.68 -0.84
CA PRO A 136 12.29 -13.96 -1.83
C PRO A 136 10.79 -14.02 -1.54
N SER A 137 10.11 -12.90 -1.77
CA SER A 137 8.67 -12.75 -1.82
C SER A 137 8.28 -12.22 -3.20
N ALA A 138 7.25 -12.80 -3.81
CA ALA A 138 6.81 -12.42 -5.14
C ALA A 138 5.29 -12.37 -5.24
N LEU A 139 4.79 -11.35 -5.93
CA LEU A 139 3.38 -11.18 -6.22
C LEU A 139 3.12 -11.47 -7.69
N TYR A 140 2.13 -12.32 -7.96
CA TYR A 140 1.75 -12.77 -9.29
C TYR A 140 0.30 -12.37 -9.59
N ASP A 141 0.07 -11.97 -10.84
CA ASP A 141 -1.29 -11.80 -11.35
C ASP A 141 -1.98 -13.15 -11.59
N PRO A 142 -3.30 -13.17 -11.88
CA PRO A 142 -4.03 -14.41 -12.13
C PRO A 142 -3.55 -15.16 -13.39
N GLY A 143 -2.85 -14.48 -14.29
CA GLY A 143 -2.19 -15.08 -15.46
C GLY A 143 -0.85 -15.75 -15.13
N GLY A 144 -0.39 -15.67 -13.89
CA GLY A 144 0.88 -16.24 -13.43
C GLY A 144 2.10 -15.38 -13.76
N THR A 145 1.91 -14.12 -14.18
CA THR A 145 3.01 -13.19 -14.42
C THR A 145 3.39 -12.50 -13.13
N ALA A 146 4.68 -12.53 -12.79
CA ALA A 146 5.19 -11.80 -11.63
C ALA A 146 5.10 -10.28 -11.88
N ARG A 147 4.51 -9.56 -10.92
CA ARG A 147 4.32 -8.11 -10.97
C ARG A 147 5.20 -7.36 -9.98
N ALA A 148 5.52 -7.97 -8.85
CA ALA A 148 6.39 -7.39 -7.84
C ALA A 148 7.28 -8.48 -7.23
N PHE A 149 8.51 -8.09 -6.87
CA PHE A 149 9.46 -8.90 -6.11
C PHE A 149 9.96 -8.12 -4.92
N TYR A 150 10.18 -8.82 -3.82
CA TYR A 150 10.71 -8.27 -2.59
C TYR A 150 11.61 -9.29 -1.92
N ARG A 151 12.64 -8.82 -1.22
CA ARG A 151 13.50 -9.68 -0.40
C ARG A 151 13.25 -9.31 1.04
N VAL A 152 12.83 -10.30 1.84
CA VAL A 152 12.61 -10.10 3.27
C VAL A 152 13.97 -9.69 3.89
N PRO A 153 14.03 -8.57 4.62
CA PRO A 153 15.27 -8.04 5.18
C PRO A 153 15.84 -8.96 6.27
#